data_AF-A0A2C9JFI5-F1
#
_entry.id   AF-A0A2C9JFI5-F1
#
_cell.length_a   1.000
_cell.length_b   1.000
_cell.length_c   1.000
_cell.angle_alpha   90.00
_cell.angle_beta   90.00
_cell.angle_gamma   90.00
#
_symmetry.space_group_name_H-M   'P 1'
#
loop_
_entity.id
_entity.type
_entity.pdbx_description
1 polymer ?
#
loop_
_entity_poly.entity_id
_entity_poly.type
_entity_poly.pdbx_seq_one_letter_code
_entity_poly.pdbx_strand_id
1 'polypeptide(L)'
;MGGHTDDGKSTESSSLTDPKYQNLALGLFRTIDRGVTYFRENVVLPRQSKNKEKFYHRQFRRVPTADQCDFQDHVCIYEADQQFVRDKMVDSNIVKILRQRKIECLAWEGPDGDYKCRQIIQEYEDAATNWFIKYGDMKTYKSSVEAYMKQKHRLIWERRNPDKKLH
;
A
#
# COMPACT_ATOMS: atom_id res chain seq x y z
N MET A 1 -47.59 -2.34 -39.35
CA MET A 1 -46.24 -1.81 -39.64
C MET A 1 -45.49 -1.72 -38.32
N GLY A 2 -44.38 -2.39 -38.04
CA GLY A 2 -43.86 -3.67 -38.49
C GLY A 2 -43.24 -4.28 -37.22
N GLY A 3 -43.54 -5.55 -36.92
CA GLY A 3 -42.94 -6.24 -35.79
C GLY A 3 -41.49 -6.57 -36.12
N HIS A 4 -40.57 -6.18 -35.24
CA HIS A 4 -39.20 -6.69 -35.32
C HIS A 4 -39.21 -8.09 -34.70
N THR A 5 -39.13 -9.10 -35.56
CA THR A 5 -38.75 -10.45 -35.18
C THR A 5 -37.24 -10.44 -35.03
N ASP A 6 -36.77 -10.32 -33.79
CA ASP A 6 -35.38 -10.61 -33.48
C ASP A 6 -35.24 -12.14 -33.48
N ASP A 7 -34.70 -12.65 -34.59
CA ASP A 7 -34.32 -14.05 -34.75
C ASP A 7 -33.35 -14.42 -33.63
N GLY A 8 -33.85 -15.20 -32.68
CA GLY A 8 -33.07 -15.82 -31.62
C GLY A 8 -32.06 -16.80 -32.21
N LYS A 9 -30.92 -16.28 -32.67
CA LYS A 9 -29.67 -17.03 -32.63
C LYS A 9 -29.03 -16.76 -31.28
N SER A 10 -29.39 -17.60 -30.30
CA SER A 10 -28.52 -17.87 -29.17
C SER A 10 -27.20 -18.38 -29.74
N THR A 11 -26.25 -17.48 -29.92
CA THR A 11 -24.85 -17.85 -30.05
C THR A 11 -24.53 -18.50 -28.71
N GLU A 12 -24.49 -19.84 -28.69
CA GLU A 12 -23.97 -20.62 -27.58
C GLU A 12 -22.53 -20.15 -27.36
N SER A 13 -22.37 -19.12 -26.53
CA SER A 13 -21.08 -18.84 -25.92
C SER A 13 -20.75 -20.11 -25.16
N SER A 14 -19.74 -20.84 -25.62
CA SER A 14 -19.21 -22.02 -24.96
C SER A 14 -18.84 -21.61 -23.54
N SER A 15 -19.79 -21.84 -22.63
CA SER A 15 -19.73 -21.34 -21.27
C SER A 15 -18.55 -22.01 -20.57
N LEU A 16 -17.80 -21.24 -19.79
CA LEU A 16 -16.67 -21.70 -18.98
C LEU A 16 -17.05 -22.84 -17.98
N THR A 17 -18.36 -23.13 -17.88
CA THR A 17 -19.00 -24.14 -17.03
C THR A 17 -19.17 -25.51 -17.68
N ASP A 18 -18.79 -25.71 -18.95
CA ASP A 18 -18.87 -27.03 -19.59
C ASP A 18 -17.93 -28.03 -18.88
N PRO A 19 -18.41 -29.18 -18.38
CA PRO A 19 -17.60 -30.16 -17.64
C PRO A 19 -16.37 -30.66 -18.42
N LYS A 20 -16.40 -30.62 -19.75
CA LYS A 20 -15.26 -31.00 -20.61
C LYS A 20 -14.09 -30.02 -20.45
N TYR A 21 -14.36 -28.71 -20.47
CA TYR A 21 -13.32 -27.68 -20.29
C TYR A 21 -12.84 -27.63 -18.84
N GLN A 22 -13.71 -27.88 -17.86
CA GLN A 22 -13.31 -27.98 -16.45
C GLN A 22 -12.35 -29.15 -16.21
N ASN A 23 -12.64 -30.34 -16.75
CA ASN A 23 -11.77 -31.51 -16.62
C ASN A 23 -10.43 -31.30 -17.33
N LEU A 24 -10.43 -30.65 -18.50
CA LEU A 24 -9.22 -30.28 -19.22
C LEU A 24 -8.37 -29.30 -18.42
N ALA A 25 -8.97 -28.21 -17.92
CA ALA A 25 -8.28 -27.21 -17.10
C ALA A 25 -7.71 -27.84 -15.83
N LEU A 26 -8.51 -28.64 -15.11
CA LEU A 26 -8.08 -29.34 -13.90
C LEU A 26 -6.94 -30.33 -14.18
N GLY A 27 -6.98 -31.04 -15.31
CA GLY A 27 -5.89 -31.91 -15.76
C GLY A 27 -4.59 -31.12 -15.98
N LEU A 28 -4.69 -29.99 -16.67
CA LEU A 28 -3.56 -29.10 -16.99
C LEU A 28 -2.96 -28.49 -15.71
N PHE A 29 -3.81 -28.00 -14.80
CA PHE A 29 -3.39 -27.52 -13.48
C PHE A 29 -2.67 -28.62 -12.68
N ARG A 30 -3.22 -29.83 -12.63
CA ARG A 30 -2.58 -30.97 -11.90
C ARG A 30 -1.23 -31.35 -12.48
N THR A 31 -1.07 -31.32 -13.81
CA THR A 31 0.22 -31.65 -14.44
C THR A 31 1.31 -30.64 -14.10
N ILE A 32 0.96 -29.36 -14.02
CA ILE A 32 1.91 -28.29 -13.67
C ILE A 32 2.18 -28.29 -12.17
N ASP A 33 1.13 -28.29 -11.35
CA ASP A 33 1.23 -28.22 -9.90
C ASP A 33 2.07 -29.38 -9.35
N ARG A 34 1.86 -30.60 -9.84
CA ARG A 34 2.64 -31.77 -9.41
C ARG A 34 4.15 -31.60 -9.63
N GLY A 35 4.56 -31.00 -10.75
CA GLY A 35 5.97 -30.70 -11.02
C GLY A 35 6.53 -29.63 -10.08
N VAL A 36 5.74 -28.59 -9.80
CA VAL A 36 6.09 -27.50 -8.88
C VAL A 36 6.18 -28.00 -7.43
N THR A 37 5.21 -28.80 -6.98
CA THR A 37 5.22 -29.41 -5.64
C THR A 37 6.44 -30.30 -5.48
N TYR A 38 6.75 -31.15 -6.47
CA TYR A 38 7.94 -31.99 -6.47
C TYR A 38 9.23 -31.17 -6.33
N PHE A 39 9.36 -30.06 -7.08
CA PHE A 39 10.54 -29.19 -6.99
C PHE A 39 10.65 -28.50 -5.63
N ARG A 40 9.53 -28.01 -5.09
CA ARG A 40 9.47 -27.41 -3.75
C ARG A 40 9.96 -28.40 -2.69
N GLU A 41 9.45 -29.62 -2.71
CA GLU A 41 9.75 -30.64 -1.70
C GLU A 41 11.17 -31.19 -1.81
N ASN A 42 11.65 -31.46 -3.02
CA ASN A 42 12.93 -32.14 -3.21
C ASN A 42 14.13 -31.21 -3.32
N VAL A 43 13.94 -29.95 -3.76
CA VAL A 43 15.05 -29.01 -4.00
C VAL A 43 15.02 -27.84 -3.02
N VAL A 44 13.87 -27.17 -2.87
CA VAL A 44 13.78 -25.93 -2.09
C VAL A 44 13.85 -26.21 -0.59
N LEU A 45 12.97 -27.08 -0.06
CA LEU A 45 12.86 -27.34 1.37
C LEU A 45 14.17 -27.91 1.98
N PRO A 46 14.86 -28.91 1.36
CA PRO A 46 16.10 -29.43 1.92
C PRO A 46 17.20 -28.39 1.92
N ARG A 47 17.29 -27.55 0.88
CA ARG A 47 18.27 -26.47 0.80
C ARG A 47 17.98 -25.37 1.84
N GLN A 48 16.72 -25.01 2.02
CA GLN A 48 16.29 -24.05 3.04
C GLN A 48 16.52 -24.57 4.47
N SER A 49 16.31 -25.86 4.71
CA SER A 49 16.55 -26.49 6.02
C SER A 49 18.02 -26.47 6.42
N LYS A 50 18.93 -26.64 5.44
CA LYS A 50 20.38 -26.60 5.65
C LYS A 50 20.90 -25.17 5.86
N ASN A 51 20.28 -24.18 5.20
CA ASN A 51 20.73 -22.77 5.21
C ASN A 51 19.75 -21.86 5.98
N LYS A 52 19.22 -22.32 7.13
CA LYS A 52 18.27 -21.55 7.93
C LYS A 52 18.98 -20.50 8.78
N GLU A 53 19.52 -19.46 8.14
CA GLU A 53 20.04 -18.30 8.83
C GLU A 53 18.90 -17.52 9.50
N LYS A 54 19.14 -17.04 10.73
CA LYS A 54 18.16 -16.25 11.47
C LYS A 54 18.29 -14.79 11.06
N PHE A 55 17.25 -14.21 10.49
CA PHE A 55 17.15 -12.78 10.26
C PHE A 55 16.35 -12.11 11.38
N TYR A 56 16.82 -10.97 11.88
CA TYR A 56 16.13 -10.17 12.89
C TYR A 56 15.76 -8.81 12.33
N HIS A 57 14.57 -8.33 12.71
CA HIS A 57 14.16 -6.98 12.38
C HIS A 57 14.99 -5.98 13.18
N ARG A 58 15.67 -5.08 12.47
CA ARG A 58 16.46 -4.02 13.10
C ARG A 58 15.54 -3.04 13.83
N GLN A 59 15.82 -2.80 15.10
CA GLN A 59 15.13 -1.81 15.90
C GLN A 59 16.00 -0.56 16.05
N PHE A 60 15.45 0.60 15.73
CA PHE A 60 16.11 1.88 15.91
C PHE A 60 15.56 2.57 17.16
N ARG A 61 16.45 2.95 18.07
CA ARG A 61 16.12 3.85 19.19
C ARG A 61 15.73 5.22 18.63
N ARG A 62 14.79 5.89 19.31
CA ARG A 62 14.43 7.28 19.03
C ARG A 62 15.56 8.22 19.47
N VAL A 63 15.83 9.19 18.63
CA VAL A 63 16.77 10.31 18.79
C VAL A 63 15.94 11.57 19.10
N PRO A 64 16.51 12.58 19.79
CA PRO A 64 15.87 13.90 19.88
C PRO A 64 15.44 14.43 18.50
N THR A 65 14.31 15.11 18.47
CA THR A 65 13.76 15.76 17.27
C THR A 65 14.43 17.12 17.04
N ALA A 66 14.28 17.66 15.82
CA ALA A 66 14.96 18.89 15.39
C ALA A 66 14.62 20.16 16.21
N ASP A 67 13.53 20.14 16.97
CA ASP A 67 13.10 21.20 17.88
C ASP A 67 13.84 21.18 19.23
N GLN A 68 14.42 20.05 19.60
CA GLN A 68 15.17 19.88 20.86
C GLN A 68 16.67 20.12 20.68
N CYS A 69 17.17 20.05 19.45
CA CYS A 69 18.56 20.30 19.13
C CYS A 69 18.90 21.80 19.16
N ASP A 70 20.13 22.13 19.54
CA ASP A 70 20.65 23.48 19.37
C ASP A 70 21.01 23.76 17.90
N PHE A 71 20.95 25.02 17.47
CA PHE A 71 21.15 25.42 16.08
C PHE A 71 22.59 25.22 15.59
N GLN A 72 23.57 25.22 16.50
CA GLN A 72 24.98 24.97 16.18
C GLN A 72 25.37 23.49 16.28
N ASP A 73 24.52 22.64 16.86
CA ASP A 73 24.79 21.21 16.99
C ASP A 73 24.39 20.46 15.71
N HIS A 74 25.32 20.43 14.76
CA HIS A 74 25.15 19.73 13.49
C HIS A 74 25.01 18.21 13.66
N VAL A 75 25.54 17.62 14.74
CA VAL A 75 25.46 16.18 14.97
C VAL A 75 24.04 15.80 15.40
N CYS A 76 23.46 16.54 16.35
CA CYS A 76 22.08 16.34 16.77
C CYS A 76 21.10 16.51 15.60
N ILE A 77 21.27 17.56 14.79
CA ILE A 77 20.43 17.81 13.61
C ILE A 77 20.57 16.68 12.59
N TYR A 78 21.80 16.19 12.36
CA TYR A 78 22.03 15.08 11.44
C TYR A 78 21.33 13.79 11.89
N GLU A 79 21.41 13.43 13.18
CA GLU A 79 20.73 12.25 13.69
C GLU A 79 19.20 12.37 13.59
N ALA A 80 18.66 13.57 13.87
CA ALA A 80 17.24 13.88 13.72
C ALA A 80 16.79 13.78 12.24
N ASP A 81 17.59 14.28 11.31
CA ASP A 81 17.35 14.15 9.86
C ASP A 81 17.34 12.68 9.42
N GLN A 82 18.28 11.87 9.90
CA GLN A 82 18.33 10.44 9.60
C GLN A 82 17.10 9.71 10.14
N GLN A 83 16.63 10.06 11.34
CA GLN A 83 15.39 9.52 11.87
C GLN A 83 14.19 9.94 11.02
N PHE A 84 14.10 11.22 10.65
CA PHE A 84 13.03 11.76 9.81
C PHE A 84 12.94 11.05 8.45
N VAL A 85 14.07 10.78 7.80
CA VAL A 85 14.13 10.05 6.53
C VAL A 85 13.63 8.62 6.69
N ARG A 86 13.97 7.93 7.78
CA ARG A 86 13.47 6.57 8.07
C ARG A 86 11.97 6.59 8.34
N ASP A 87 11.49 7.51 9.17
CA ASP A 87 10.06 7.64 9.49
C ASP A 87 9.26 7.98 8.21
N LYS A 88 9.81 8.79 7.30
CA LYS A 88 9.20 9.03 5.98
C LYS A 88 9.08 7.77 5.13
N MET A 89 10.11 6.93 5.10
CA MET A 89 10.04 5.64 4.39
C MET A 89 8.97 4.72 4.98
N VAL A 90 8.86 4.69 6.32
CA VAL A 90 7.81 3.93 7.01
C VAL A 90 6.43 4.46 6.64
N ASP A 91 6.20 5.76 6.75
CA ASP A 91 4.91 6.39 6.42
C ASP A 91 4.53 6.18 4.94
N SER A 92 5.49 6.24 4.02
CA SER A 92 5.26 5.91 2.61
C SER A 92 4.84 4.44 2.40
N ASN A 93 5.42 3.50 3.16
CA ASN A 93 5.01 2.10 3.11
C ASN A 93 3.63 1.87 3.74
N ILE A 94 3.26 2.62 4.79
CA ILE A 94 1.91 2.57 5.37
C ILE A 94 0.87 2.96 4.30
N VAL A 95 1.06 4.09 3.61
CA VAL A 95 0.16 4.52 2.53
C VAL A 95 0.13 3.51 1.39
N LYS A 96 1.26 2.88 1.06
CA LYS A 96 1.34 1.82 0.05
C LYS A 96 0.50 0.59 0.44
N ILE A 97 0.55 0.16 1.70
CA ILE A 97 -0.24 -0.97 2.21
C ILE A 97 -1.74 -0.62 2.14
N LEU A 98 -2.14 0.58 2.58
CA LEU A 98 -3.54 1.01 2.52
C LEU A 98 -4.05 1.10 1.07
N ARG A 99 -3.20 1.56 0.14
CA ARG A 99 -3.51 1.54 -1.30
C ARG A 99 -3.75 0.11 -1.80
N GLN A 100 -2.89 -0.83 -1.42
CA GLN A 100 -3.03 -2.22 -1.81
C GLN A 100 -4.36 -2.81 -1.31
N ARG A 101 -4.71 -2.56 -0.03
CA ARG A 101 -6.00 -2.99 0.55
C ARG A 101 -7.20 -2.38 -0.20
N LYS A 102 -7.13 -1.10 -0.59
CA LYS A 102 -8.16 -0.46 -1.41
C LYS A 102 -8.33 -1.18 -2.76
N ILE A 103 -7.23 -1.45 -3.46
CA ILE A 103 -7.25 -2.12 -4.77
C ILE A 103 -7.80 -3.54 -4.64
N GLU A 104 -7.37 -4.30 -3.64
CA GLU A 104 -7.84 -5.66 -3.38
C GLU A 104 -9.35 -5.70 -3.09
N CYS A 105 -9.85 -4.78 -2.27
CA CYS A 105 -11.27 -4.71 -1.97
C CYS A 105 -12.10 -4.41 -3.23
N LEU A 106 -11.68 -3.42 -4.03
CA LEU A 106 -12.36 -3.07 -5.27
C LEU A 106 -12.34 -4.23 -6.29
N ALA A 107 -11.22 -4.94 -6.38
CA ALA A 107 -11.10 -6.10 -7.25
C ALA A 107 -11.97 -7.28 -6.80
N TRP A 108 -12.14 -7.47 -5.48
CA TRP A 108 -12.94 -8.55 -4.92
C TRP A 108 -14.45 -8.32 -5.04
N GLU A 109 -14.91 -7.10 -4.74
CA GLU A 109 -16.35 -6.76 -4.74
C GLU A 109 -16.90 -6.46 -6.15
N GLY A 110 -16.04 -6.08 -7.09
CA GLY A 110 -16.43 -5.79 -8.47
C GLY A 110 -17.36 -4.56 -8.55
N PRO A 111 -18.57 -4.67 -9.12
CA PRO A 111 -19.45 -3.52 -9.37
C PRO A 111 -19.97 -2.83 -8.10
N ASP A 112 -20.09 -3.56 -6.98
CA ASP A 112 -20.59 -3.00 -5.70
C ASP A 112 -19.47 -2.45 -4.80
N GLY A 113 -18.24 -2.37 -5.33
CA GLY A 113 -17.05 -2.00 -4.56
C GLY A 113 -17.15 -0.62 -3.89
N ASP A 114 -17.82 0.34 -4.51
CA ASP A 114 -17.92 1.71 -3.99
C ASP A 114 -18.67 1.79 -2.65
N TYR A 115 -19.70 0.96 -2.45
CA TYR A 115 -20.46 0.92 -1.21
C TYR A 115 -19.74 0.10 -0.15
N LYS A 116 -19.32 -1.13 -0.50
CA LYS A 116 -18.75 -2.09 0.45
C LYS A 116 -17.34 -1.71 0.90
N CYS A 117 -16.52 -1.13 0.02
CA CYS A 117 -15.14 -0.74 0.32
C CYS A 117 -15.01 0.69 0.88
N ARG A 118 -16.12 1.39 1.18
CA ARG A 118 -16.12 2.80 1.58
C ARG A 118 -15.18 3.10 2.74
N GLN A 119 -15.17 2.27 3.77
CA GLN A 119 -14.30 2.47 4.94
C GLN A 119 -12.81 2.40 4.57
N ILE A 120 -12.42 1.41 3.75
CA ILE A 120 -11.03 1.23 3.31
C ILE A 120 -10.60 2.39 2.40
N ILE A 121 -11.52 2.89 1.58
CA ILE A 121 -11.28 4.06 0.73
C ILE A 121 -11.02 5.30 1.60
N GLN A 122 -11.85 5.54 2.61
CA GLN A 122 -11.70 6.65 3.54
C GLN A 122 -10.38 6.55 4.32
N GLU A 123 -10.05 5.38 4.88
CA GLU A 123 -8.77 5.15 5.56
C GLU A 123 -7.57 5.48 4.67
N TYR A 124 -7.62 5.08 3.39
CA TYR A 124 -6.57 5.41 2.43
C TYR A 124 -6.50 6.91 2.13
N GLU A 125 -7.65 7.57 1.93
CA GLU A 125 -7.71 8.99 1.60
C GLU A 125 -7.25 9.86 2.77
N ASP A 126 -7.64 9.52 4.00
CA ASP A 126 -7.19 10.18 5.22
C ASP A 126 -5.68 10.00 5.40
N ALA A 127 -5.17 8.77 5.24
CA ALA A 127 -3.74 8.51 5.34
C ALA A 127 -2.92 9.20 4.25
N ALA A 128 -3.41 9.21 3.00
CA ALA A 128 -2.76 9.89 1.89
C ALA A 128 -2.74 11.41 2.09
N THR A 129 -3.84 11.98 2.60
CA THR A 129 -3.95 13.39 2.95
C THR A 129 -2.98 13.75 4.07
N ASN A 130 -2.94 12.97 5.16
CA ASN A 130 -2.00 13.14 6.27
C ASN A 130 -0.54 13.04 5.82
N TRP A 131 -0.22 12.10 4.94
CA TRP A 131 1.11 11.96 4.36
C TRP A 131 1.48 13.19 3.52
N PHE A 132 0.57 13.70 2.70
CA PHE A 132 0.81 14.90 1.88
C PHE A 132 0.94 16.17 2.73
N ILE A 133 0.13 16.32 3.78
CA ILE A 133 0.26 17.43 4.74
C ILE A 133 1.67 17.45 5.35
N LYS A 134 2.18 16.29 5.77
CA LYS A 134 3.50 16.19 6.40
C LYS A 134 4.65 16.34 5.40
N TYR A 135 4.55 15.72 4.22
CA TYR A 135 5.69 15.53 3.32
C TYR A 135 5.57 16.16 1.92
N GLY A 136 4.38 16.62 1.53
CA GLY A 136 4.12 17.28 0.25
C GLY A 136 4.79 18.65 0.17
N ASP A 137 5.06 19.11 -1.05
CA ASP A 137 5.61 20.44 -1.38
C ASP A 137 6.91 20.84 -0.64
N MET A 138 7.63 19.88 -0.08
CA MET A 138 8.96 20.10 0.49
C MET A 138 10.03 19.99 -0.61
N LYS A 139 11.15 20.69 -0.42
CA LYS A 139 12.29 20.65 -1.35
C LYS A 139 12.90 19.23 -1.44
N THR A 140 13.69 19.02 -2.50
CA THR A 140 14.32 17.72 -2.79
C THR A 140 15.22 17.24 -1.64
N TYR A 141 15.92 18.18 -0.97
CA TYR A 141 16.70 17.92 0.24
C TYR A 141 15.79 17.99 1.47
N LYS A 142 15.19 16.85 1.79
CA LYS A 142 14.18 16.69 2.86
C LYS A 142 14.84 16.75 4.24
N SER A 143 14.94 17.94 4.82
CA SER A 143 15.39 18.12 6.21
C SER A 143 14.22 18.03 7.19
N SER A 144 14.50 17.55 8.40
CA SER A 144 13.58 17.57 9.53
C SER A 144 13.20 19.01 9.92
N VAL A 145 14.14 19.95 9.76
CA VAL A 145 13.95 21.39 10.01
C VAL A 145 12.89 21.99 9.07
N GLU A 146 12.92 21.65 7.78
CA GLU A 146 11.93 22.14 6.82
C GLU A 146 10.52 21.63 7.15
N ALA A 147 10.39 20.35 7.50
CA ALA A 147 9.13 19.77 7.94
C ALA A 147 8.61 20.45 9.21
N TYR A 148 9.50 20.78 10.14
CA TYR A 148 9.17 21.51 11.36
C TYR A 148 8.70 22.95 11.06
N MET A 149 9.35 23.66 10.13
CA MET A 149 8.90 24.99 9.70
C MET A 149 7.55 24.96 8.99
N LYS A 150 7.29 23.92 8.18
CA LYS A 150 5.97 23.68 7.58
C LYS A 150 4.90 23.48 8.66
N GLN A 151 5.20 22.65 9.66
CA GLN A 151 4.30 22.42 10.80
C GLN A 151 4.01 23.73 11.56
N LYS A 152 5.04 24.54 11.83
CA LYS A 152 4.87 25.87 12.46
C LYS A 152 3.97 26.78 11.64
N HIS A 153 4.18 26.84 10.33
CA HIS A 153 3.34 27.66 9.45
C HIS A 153 1.86 27.28 9.55
N ARG A 154 1.57 25.96 9.54
CA ARG A 154 0.21 25.44 9.73
C ARG A 154 -0.38 25.85 11.09
N LEU A 155 0.35 25.66 12.19
CA LEU A 155 -0.14 26.01 13.53
C LEU A 155 -0.37 27.52 13.70
N ILE A 156 0.47 28.36 13.09
CA ILE A 156 0.27 29.81 13.07
C ILE A 156 -0.99 30.18 12.30
N TRP A 157 -1.27 29.51 11.18
CA TRP A 157 -2.47 29.72 10.39
C TRP A 157 -3.73 29.28 11.15
N GLU A 158 -3.73 28.10 11.77
CA GLU A 158 -4.88 27.59 12.55
C GLU A 158 -5.23 28.52 13.71
N ARG A 159 -4.22 29.06 14.39
CA ARG A 159 -4.42 30.06 15.44
C ARG A 159 -5.07 31.37 14.92
N ARG A 160 -4.82 31.75 13.66
CA ARG A 160 -5.42 32.94 13.03
C ARG A 160 -6.82 32.68 12.48
N ASN A 161 -7.15 31.42 12.24
CA ASN A 161 -8.39 30.98 11.60
C ASN A 161 -9.06 29.87 12.41
N PRO A 162 -9.53 30.15 13.65
CA PRO A 162 -10.14 29.14 14.50
C PRO A 162 -11.48 28.59 13.96
N ASP A 163 -12.13 29.36 13.08
CA ASP A 163 -13.38 29.03 12.41
C ASP A 163 -13.22 28.04 11.24
N LYS A 164 -12.02 27.92 10.68
CA LYS A 164 -11.74 27.07 9.52
C LYS A 164 -11.12 25.76 9.96
N LYS A 165 -11.88 24.67 9.86
CA LYS A 165 -11.37 23.33 10.08
C LYS A 165 -10.58 22.86 8.85
N LEU A 166 -9.28 22.62 9.01
CA LEU A 166 -8.49 21.88 8.04
C LEU A 166 -8.77 20.38 8.29
N HIS A 167 -9.54 19.78 7.38
CA HIS A 167 -9.95 18.37 7.35
C HIS A 167 -10.99 17.96 8.42
#